data_AF-A0A1K2IIB3-F1
#
_entry.id   AF-A0A1K2IIB3-F1
#
_cell.length_a   1.000
_cell.length_b   1.000
_cell.length_c   1.000
_cell.angle_alpha   90.00
_cell.angle_beta   90.00
_cell.angle_gamma   90.00
#
_symmetry.space_group_name_H-M   'P 1'
#
loop_
_entity.id
_entity.type
_entity.pdbx_description
1 polymer ?
#
loop_
_entity_poly.entity_id
_entity_poly.type
_entity_poly.pdbx_seq_one_letter_code
_entity_poly.pdbx_strand_id
1 'polypeptide(L)'
;MKKIILFVGMGVATIFGIQACSTSVEDTAHTTSVAEDKANIKKTINGFYDKLNVIDDGDFSKYVLYTMFNNTAQEYDDSYLNNVVEKWETQFGDALIDNKLQFANKLGTYTYNPVSGTWTKVANANAVVLKFPSVQNQIAVDSELTLTSYTDIQTSYNSETIWLPKTFDITLKRSGNTVFSMNLSNVTFDNSTNFSMPISANVQIYSAPLTQNIVWQRVTSKDFKFTYNASTPQGANSEIIAQVTLKHSDYANISSKDDFKTISAQITEGNLKIAATMNVEALAPITDPTDAQVNNNSKAELFYNGQKIGDIIYKTVNGKGEFFVVYFDGTMENTDVYVGDFEQKIKDIFANYLD
;
A
#
# COMPACT_ATOMS: atom_id res chain seq x y z
N MET A 1 3.52 14.43 17.76
CA MET A 1 3.60 13.03 17.31
C MET A 1 2.21 12.53 16.92
N LYS A 2 1.66 12.96 15.77
CA LYS A 2 0.36 12.51 15.22
C LYS A 2 0.35 12.37 13.67
N LYS A 3 1.52 12.46 13.02
CA LYS A 3 1.67 12.45 11.53
C LYS A 3 2.21 11.13 10.94
N ILE A 4 2.26 10.04 11.72
CA ILE A 4 2.97 8.80 11.32
C ILE A 4 2.02 7.67 10.85
N ILE A 5 0.71 7.74 11.16
CA ILE A 5 -0.19 6.58 11.02
C ILE A 5 -0.84 6.47 9.62
N LEU A 6 -0.89 7.54 8.82
CA LEU A 6 -1.60 7.57 7.52
C LEU A 6 -0.70 7.40 6.28
N PHE A 7 0.61 7.17 6.44
CA PHE A 7 1.55 7.02 5.32
C PHE A 7 1.67 5.60 4.75
N VAL A 8 0.96 4.59 5.30
CA VAL A 8 1.27 3.17 5.00
C VAL A 8 0.73 2.69 3.64
N GLY A 9 -0.33 3.28 3.10
CA GLY A 9 -0.91 2.86 1.81
C GLY A 9 -0.12 3.28 0.56
N MET A 10 0.74 4.29 0.69
CA MET A 10 1.52 4.84 -0.44
C MET A 10 2.87 5.43 0.02
N GLY A 11 3.39 4.90 1.14
CA GLY A 11 4.60 5.33 1.85
C GLY A 11 5.92 5.02 1.15
N VAL A 12 5.90 4.93 -0.18
CA VAL A 12 7.09 4.91 -1.03
C VAL A 12 7.47 6.35 -1.45
N ALA A 13 6.68 7.36 -1.06
CA ALA A 13 6.94 8.78 -1.30
C ALA A 13 7.73 9.51 -0.19
N THR A 14 8.10 8.85 0.93
CA THR A 14 8.72 9.53 2.10
C THR A 14 10.01 8.92 2.65
N ILE A 15 10.63 7.97 1.95
CA ILE A 15 12.01 7.50 2.27
C ILE A 15 12.83 7.35 0.99
N PHE A 16 12.99 8.44 0.25
CA PHE A 16 14.03 8.51 -0.78
C PHE A 16 14.88 9.75 -0.59
N GLY A 17 16.08 9.51 -0.05
CA GLY A 17 17.33 9.92 -0.65
C GLY A 17 17.69 9.01 -1.86
N ILE A 18 18.66 9.24 -2.74
CA ILE A 18 19.61 10.35 -3.06
C ILE A 18 20.39 9.90 -4.35
N GLN A 19 21.29 10.69 -4.99
CA GLN A 19 22.09 10.14 -6.12
C GLN A 19 23.41 10.82 -6.59
N ALA A 20 24.37 10.03 -7.11
CA ALA A 20 25.46 10.45 -8.02
C ALA A 20 25.32 9.97 -9.47
N CYS A 21 26.06 10.70 -10.33
CA CYS A 21 26.55 10.28 -11.63
C CYS A 21 27.26 8.92 -11.64
N SER A 22 27.07 8.18 -12.73
CA SER A 22 28.06 7.26 -13.28
C SER A 22 28.45 7.71 -14.70
N THR A 23 29.72 7.53 -15.08
CA THR A 23 30.23 7.88 -16.42
C THR A 23 29.44 7.26 -17.58
N SER A 24 29.40 7.96 -18.70
CA SER A 24 28.62 7.68 -19.91
C SER A 24 28.63 6.22 -20.37
N VAL A 25 27.44 5.62 -20.41
CA VAL A 25 27.11 4.46 -21.25
C VAL A 25 26.59 4.99 -22.59
N GLU A 26 26.82 4.27 -23.68
CA GLU A 26 26.62 4.74 -25.06
C GLU A 26 25.22 5.33 -25.32
N ASP A 27 25.24 6.48 -25.98
CA ASP A 27 24.10 7.37 -26.19
C ASP A 27 23.16 6.79 -27.28
N THR A 28 22.10 6.11 -26.86
CA THR A 28 20.92 5.93 -27.71
C THR A 28 20.31 7.30 -27.97
N ALA A 29 20.48 7.80 -29.20
CA ALA A 29 20.08 9.14 -29.64
C ALA A 29 18.76 9.61 -29.00
N HIS A 30 18.88 10.59 -28.10
CA HIS A 30 17.77 11.12 -27.32
C HIS A 30 16.69 11.71 -28.25
N THR A 31 15.49 11.13 -28.24
CA THR A 31 14.45 11.45 -29.24
C THR A 31 13.54 12.62 -28.87
N THR A 32 13.62 13.10 -27.62
CA THR A 32 12.83 14.19 -27.07
C THR A 32 13.71 15.37 -26.68
N SER A 33 13.13 16.56 -26.58
CA SER A 33 13.75 17.73 -25.96
C SER A 33 13.44 17.79 -24.47
N VAL A 34 14.31 18.46 -23.69
CA VAL A 34 14.10 18.68 -22.25
C VAL A 34 12.74 19.34 -21.96
N ALA A 35 12.27 20.25 -22.81
CA ALA A 35 10.95 20.87 -22.65
C ALA A 35 9.80 19.86 -22.76
N GLU A 36 9.92 18.86 -23.65
CA GLU A 36 8.96 17.77 -23.78
C GLU A 36 9.06 16.81 -22.59
N ASP A 37 10.26 16.47 -22.14
CA ASP A 37 10.45 15.60 -20.96
C ASP A 37 9.84 16.21 -19.70
N LYS A 38 10.07 17.51 -19.46
CA LYS A 38 9.44 18.28 -18.38
C LYS A 38 7.92 18.23 -18.44
N ALA A 39 7.35 18.40 -19.63
CA ALA A 39 5.91 18.32 -19.86
C ALA A 39 5.38 16.88 -19.64
N ASN A 40 6.13 15.87 -20.06
CA ASN A 40 5.81 14.45 -19.90
C ASN A 40 5.80 14.03 -18.42
N ILE A 41 6.82 14.40 -17.64
CA ILE A 41 6.86 14.16 -16.18
C ILE A 41 5.63 14.79 -15.52
N LYS A 42 5.38 16.08 -15.77
CA LYS A 42 4.25 16.81 -15.17
C LYS A 42 2.89 16.20 -15.57
N LYS A 43 2.73 15.79 -16.83
CA LYS A 43 1.52 15.11 -17.31
C LYS A 43 1.29 13.79 -16.57
N THR A 44 2.34 12.99 -16.35
CA THR A 44 2.22 11.73 -15.61
C THR A 44 1.82 11.97 -14.15
N ILE A 45 2.46 12.92 -13.46
CA ILE A 45 2.11 13.22 -12.05
C ILE A 45 0.67 13.75 -11.94
N ASN A 46 0.22 14.60 -12.87
CA ASN A 46 -1.18 15.02 -12.93
C ASN A 46 -2.13 13.82 -13.14
N GLY A 47 -1.83 12.94 -14.10
CA GLY A 47 -2.63 11.74 -14.37
C GLY A 47 -2.68 10.75 -13.20
N PHE A 48 -1.65 10.72 -12.35
CA PHE A 48 -1.66 10.01 -11.09
C PHE A 48 -2.65 10.63 -10.09
N TYR A 49 -2.69 11.96 -9.94
CA TYR A 49 -3.71 12.62 -9.12
C TYR A 49 -5.13 12.43 -9.69
N ASP A 50 -5.30 12.46 -11.02
CA ASP A 50 -6.60 12.18 -11.66
C ASP A 50 -7.09 10.76 -11.33
N LYS A 51 -6.18 9.78 -11.31
CA LYS A 51 -6.47 8.40 -10.87
C LYS A 51 -6.86 8.32 -9.39
N LEU A 52 -6.25 9.13 -8.52
CA LEU A 52 -6.65 9.21 -7.12
C LEU A 52 -8.05 9.81 -6.94
N ASN A 53 -8.43 10.82 -7.73
CA ASN A 53 -9.82 11.32 -7.75
C ASN A 53 -10.79 10.21 -8.20
N VAL A 54 -10.44 9.41 -9.21
CA VAL A 54 -11.25 8.25 -9.64
C VAL A 54 -11.39 7.17 -8.55
N ILE A 55 -10.43 7.09 -7.62
CA ILE A 55 -10.51 6.22 -6.43
C ILE A 55 -11.43 6.86 -5.39
N ASP A 56 -11.34 8.16 -5.14
CA ASP A 56 -12.23 8.89 -4.22
C ASP A 56 -13.70 8.83 -4.66
N ASP A 57 -13.95 8.99 -5.96
CA ASP A 57 -15.24 8.80 -6.60
C ASP A 57 -15.67 7.32 -6.72
N GLY A 58 -14.85 6.37 -6.25
CA GLY A 58 -15.10 4.94 -6.37
C GLY A 58 -16.29 4.44 -5.53
N ASP A 59 -16.88 3.31 -5.94
CA ASP A 59 -18.02 2.72 -5.21
C ASP A 59 -17.62 2.23 -3.81
N PHE A 60 -16.34 1.90 -3.58
CA PHE A 60 -15.82 1.60 -2.24
C PHE A 60 -15.76 2.83 -1.35
N SER A 61 -15.24 3.93 -1.88
CA SER A 61 -15.10 5.21 -1.20
C SER A 61 -16.50 5.77 -0.83
N LYS A 62 -17.43 5.75 -1.79
CA LYS A 62 -18.87 6.02 -1.58
C LYS A 62 -19.54 5.05 -0.60
N TYR A 63 -19.10 3.79 -0.53
CA TYR A 63 -19.56 2.86 0.50
C TYR A 63 -19.09 3.32 1.89
N VAL A 64 -17.80 3.62 2.06
CA VAL A 64 -17.22 4.03 3.35
C VAL A 64 -17.90 5.31 3.86
N LEU A 65 -17.98 6.36 3.05
CA LEU A 65 -18.66 7.62 3.43
C LEU A 65 -20.14 7.40 3.77
N TYR A 66 -20.83 6.52 3.05
CA TYR A 66 -22.24 6.22 3.35
C TYR A 66 -22.45 5.46 4.67
N THR A 67 -21.48 4.62 5.05
CA THR A 67 -21.67 3.53 6.04
C THR A 67 -20.94 3.80 7.35
N MET A 68 -19.87 4.59 7.34
CA MET A 68 -18.95 4.83 8.47
C MET A 68 -18.77 6.31 8.81
N PHE A 69 -19.57 7.21 8.21
CA PHE A 69 -19.53 8.65 8.48
C PHE A 69 -20.95 9.16 8.70
N ASN A 70 -21.12 10.11 9.62
CA ASN A 70 -22.44 10.66 9.91
C ASN A 70 -22.85 11.73 8.87
N ASN A 71 -24.11 11.69 8.45
CA ASN A 71 -24.64 12.55 7.36
C ASN A 71 -24.75 14.05 7.72
N THR A 72 -24.47 14.46 8.96
CA THR A 72 -24.73 15.82 9.47
C THR A 72 -23.47 16.65 9.71
N ALA A 73 -22.39 16.00 10.13
CA ALA A 73 -21.12 16.64 10.47
C ALA A 73 -19.94 16.02 9.71
N GLN A 74 -20.16 14.93 8.96
CA GLN A 74 -19.12 14.21 8.22
C GLN A 74 -18.00 13.68 9.13
N GLU A 75 -18.31 13.40 10.40
CA GLU A 75 -17.38 12.76 11.32
C GLU A 75 -17.49 11.23 11.18
N TYR A 76 -16.38 10.53 11.36
CA TYR A 76 -16.33 9.07 11.40
C TYR A 76 -17.19 8.52 12.55
N ASP A 77 -18.14 7.66 12.21
CA ASP A 77 -19.07 6.99 13.12
C ASP A 77 -19.37 5.58 12.59
N ASP A 78 -18.72 4.58 13.17
CA ASP A 78 -18.93 3.15 12.90
C ASP A 78 -19.88 2.48 13.92
N SER A 79 -20.49 3.25 14.83
CA SER A 79 -21.27 2.73 15.96
C SER A 79 -22.42 1.80 15.54
N TYR A 80 -23.06 2.10 14.41
CA TYR A 80 -24.09 1.26 13.82
C TYR A 80 -23.53 -0.11 13.37
N LEU A 81 -22.39 -0.14 12.67
CA LEU A 81 -21.76 -1.38 12.21
C LEU A 81 -21.26 -2.20 13.39
N ASN A 82 -20.62 -1.56 14.37
CA ASN A 82 -20.19 -2.21 15.60
C ASN A 82 -21.38 -2.84 16.33
N ASN A 83 -22.50 -2.13 16.47
CA ASN A 83 -23.70 -2.70 17.08
C ASN A 83 -24.28 -3.90 16.30
N VAL A 84 -24.22 -3.87 14.96
CA VAL A 84 -24.64 -4.98 14.09
C VAL A 84 -23.74 -6.21 14.28
N VAL A 85 -22.42 -6.02 14.41
CA VAL A 85 -21.43 -7.08 14.66
C VAL A 85 -21.52 -7.62 16.10
N GLU A 86 -21.58 -6.76 17.12
CA GLU A 86 -21.75 -7.14 18.53
C GLU A 86 -23.00 -8.01 18.73
N LYS A 87 -24.10 -7.70 18.04
CA LYS A 87 -25.32 -8.53 18.05
C LYS A 87 -25.13 -9.90 17.40
N TRP A 88 -24.28 -10.00 16.39
CA TRP A 88 -23.94 -11.28 15.77
C TRP A 88 -23.12 -12.14 16.74
N GLU A 89 -22.11 -11.55 17.38
CA GLU A 89 -21.28 -12.23 18.37
C GLU A 89 -22.08 -12.62 19.62
N THR A 90 -22.97 -11.74 20.10
CA THR A 90 -23.89 -12.05 21.22
C THR A 90 -24.79 -13.26 20.92
N GLN A 91 -25.22 -13.44 19.67
CA GLN A 91 -26.10 -14.55 19.28
C GLN A 91 -25.37 -15.86 18.92
N PHE A 92 -24.11 -15.79 18.46
CA PHE A 92 -23.38 -16.94 17.92
C PHE A 92 -21.99 -17.16 18.54
N GLY A 93 -21.67 -16.43 19.61
CA GLY A 93 -20.36 -16.32 20.25
C GLY A 93 -19.38 -15.44 19.46
N ASP A 94 -18.24 -15.13 20.08
CA ASP A 94 -17.18 -14.28 19.55
C ASP A 94 -16.57 -14.82 18.24
N ALA A 95 -16.19 -13.94 17.32
CA ALA A 95 -15.48 -14.28 16.08
C ALA A 95 -14.06 -14.78 16.36
N LEU A 96 -13.41 -14.22 17.38
CA LEU A 96 -12.03 -14.45 17.78
C LEU A 96 -12.00 -15.09 19.17
N ILE A 97 -11.28 -16.20 19.32
CA ILE A 97 -10.98 -16.84 20.61
C ILE A 97 -9.48 -17.14 20.62
N ASP A 98 -8.76 -16.76 21.68
CA ASP A 98 -7.31 -16.92 21.81
C ASP A 98 -6.52 -16.42 20.57
N ASN A 99 -6.88 -15.22 20.09
CA ASN A 99 -6.36 -14.59 18.87
C ASN A 99 -6.57 -15.39 17.58
N LYS A 100 -7.44 -16.42 17.57
CA LYS A 100 -7.76 -17.26 16.41
C LYS A 100 -9.17 -16.98 15.89
N LEU A 101 -9.29 -16.72 14.60
CA LEU A 101 -10.59 -16.61 13.93
C LEU A 101 -11.30 -17.96 13.88
N GLN A 102 -12.51 -18.02 14.42
CA GLN A 102 -13.30 -19.24 14.57
C GLN A 102 -14.00 -19.69 13.27
N PHE A 103 -13.39 -19.46 12.11
CA PHE A 103 -14.01 -19.58 10.78
C PHE A 103 -14.85 -20.85 10.60
N ALA A 104 -14.28 -22.03 10.88
CA ALA A 104 -14.98 -23.32 10.77
C ALA A 104 -16.24 -23.42 11.66
N ASN A 105 -16.22 -22.84 12.86
CA ASN A 105 -17.34 -22.81 13.79
C ASN A 105 -18.40 -21.76 13.39
N LYS A 106 -18.01 -20.74 12.62
CA LYS A 106 -18.87 -19.65 12.14
C LYS A 106 -19.46 -19.90 10.75
N LEU A 107 -19.12 -21.00 10.07
CA LEU A 107 -19.69 -21.38 8.77
C LEU A 107 -21.21 -21.26 8.75
N GLY A 108 -21.75 -20.48 7.82
CA GLY A 108 -23.16 -20.09 7.78
C GLY A 108 -23.43 -18.84 6.94
N THR A 109 -24.66 -18.74 6.44
CA THR A 109 -25.20 -17.49 5.90
C THR A 109 -26.09 -16.85 6.95
N TYR A 110 -25.74 -15.64 7.36
CA TYR A 110 -26.41 -14.88 8.40
C TYR A 110 -27.10 -13.66 7.79
N THR A 111 -28.35 -13.43 8.17
CA THR A 111 -29.12 -12.27 7.72
C THR A 111 -29.66 -11.51 8.92
N TYR A 112 -29.27 -10.24 9.03
CA TYR A 112 -29.76 -9.32 10.07
C TYR A 112 -31.17 -8.85 9.73
N ASN A 113 -32.06 -8.88 10.71
CA ASN A 113 -33.37 -8.28 10.63
C ASN A 113 -33.35 -6.93 11.36
N PRO A 114 -33.38 -5.78 10.64
CA PRO A 114 -33.33 -4.45 11.26
C PRO A 114 -34.58 -4.11 12.09
N VAL A 115 -35.70 -4.83 11.93
CA VAL A 115 -36.94 -4.59 12.68
C VAL A 115 -36.89 -5.24 14.06
N SER A 116 -36.37 -6.47 14.16
CA SER A 116 -36.20 -7.16 15.45
C SER A 116 -34.84 -6.92 16.10
N GLY A 117 -33.87 -6.38 15.35
CA GLY A 117 -32.49 -6.20 15.81
C GLY A 117 -31.75 -7.52 16.03
N THR A 118 -32.15 -8.60 15.33
CA THR A 118 -31.61 -9.96 15.51
C THR A 118 -31.20 -10.60 14.19
N TRP A 119 -30.23 -11.49 14.29
CA TRP A 119 -29.72 -12.31 13.20
C TRP A 119 -30.44 -13.65 13.08
N THR A 120 -30.63 -14.09 11.84
CA THR A 120 -31.03 -15.45 11.47
C THR A 120 -29.85 -16.18 10.82
N LYS A 121 -29.74 -17.50 10.99
CA LYS A 121 -28.66 -18.33 10.38
C LYS A 121 -29.26 -19.42 9.48
N VAL A 122 -28.70 -19.55 8.29
CA VAL A 122 -28.89 -20.69 7.36
C VAL A 122 -27.56 -21.41 7.23
N ALA A 123 -27.59 -22.75 7.10
CA ALA A 123 -26.40 -23.55 6.94
C ALA A 123 -25.67 -23.23 5.63
N ASN A 124 -24.36 -23.03 5.70
CA ASN A 124 -23.44 -22.88 4.57
C ASN A 124 -22.13 -23.54 4.97
N ALA A 125 -21.68 -24.54 4.23
CA ALA A 125 -20.52 -25.36 4.61
C ALA A 125 -19.17 -24.75 4.20
N ASN A 126 -19.16 -23.69 3.39
CA ASN A 126 -17.95 -23.19 2.73
C ASN A 126 -17.63 -21.71 3.02
N ALA A 127 -18.59 -20.95 3.57
CA ALA A 127 -18.48 -19.52 3.77
C ALA A 127 -19.07 -19.05 5.10
N VAL A 128 -18.54 -17.94 5.60
CA VAL A 128 -19.23 -17.05 6.54
C VAL A 128 -19.76 -15.89 5.72
N VAL A 129 -21.08 -15.75 5.62
CA VAL A 129 -21.74 -14.66 4.89
C VAL A 129 -22.56 -13.84 5.87
N LEU A 130 -22.27 -12.54 6.00
CA LEU A 130 -23.03 -11.59 6.81
C LEU A 130 -23.81 -10.66 5.88
N LYS A 131 -25.15 -10.69 5.97
CA LYS A 131 -26.03 -9.79 5.22
C LYS A 131 -26.71 -8.81 6.18
N PHE A 132 -26.50 -7.51 5.96
CA PHE A 132 -26.98 -6.43 6.83
C PHE A 132 -27.36 -5.18 6.00
N PRO A 133 -28.21 -4.28 6.50
CA PRO A 133 -28.36 -2.95 5.94
C PRO A 133 -27.07 -2.16 6.17
N SER A 134 -26.61 -1.37 5.20
CA SER A 134 -25.37 -0.60 5.32
C SER A 134 -25.45 0.55 6.34
N VAL A 135 -26.65 1.06 6.62
CA VAL A 135 -26.88 2.18 7.56
C VAL A 135 -28.04 1.95 8.51
N GLN A 136 -28.00 2.68 9.63
CA GLN A 136 -29.07 2.66 10.62
C GLN A 136 -30.43 3.07 10.02
N ASN A 137 -31.50 2.48 10.54
CA ASN A 137 -32.89 2.72 10.14
C ASN A 137 -33.26 2.28 8.70
N GLN A 138 -32.32 1.72 7.93
CA GLN A 138 -32.62 1.11 6.64
C GLN A 138 -33.22 -0.29 6.82
N ILE A 139 -34.40 -0.52 6.25
CA ILE A 139 -35.09 -1.83 6.26
C ILE A 139 -34.46 -2.80 5.24
N ALA A 140 -33.97 -2.27 4.12
CA ALA A 140 -33.36 -3.05 3.05
C ALA A 140 -31.97 -3.56 3.45
N VAL A 141 -31.81 -4.88 3.48
CA VAL A 141 -30.51 -5.54 3.56
C VAL A 141 -29.82 -5.40 2.20
N ASP A 142 -28.96 -4.40 2.06
CA ASP A 142 -28.23 -4.08 0.83
C ASP A 142 -26.76 -4.52 0.87
N SER A 143 -26.20 -4.78 2.05
CA SER A 143 -24.80 -5.20 2.23
C SER A 143 -24.66 -6.71 2.38
N GLU A 144 -23.64 -7.27 1.75
CA GLU A 144 -23.23 -8.68 1.87
C GLU A 144 -21.71 -8.76 2.00
N LEU A 145 -21.22 -9.08 3.20
CA LEU A 145 -19.83 -9.44 3.46
C LEU A 145 -19.68 -10.96 3.44
N THR A 146 -18.82 -11.48 2.57
CA THR A 146 -18.54 -12.92 2.44
C THR A 146 -17.07 -13.19 2.74
N LEU A 147 -16.79 -14.14 3.62
CA LEU A 147 -15.47 -14.72 3.85
C LEU A 147 -15.49 -16.20 3.46
N THR A 148 -14.56 -16.61 2.59
CA THR A 148 -14.32 -18.00 2.18
C THR A 148 -12.83 -18.34 2.24
N SER A 149 -12.50 -19.62 2.06
CA SER A 149 -11.11 -20.09 1.88
C SER A 149 -10.15 -19.78 3.04
N TYR A 150 -10.67 -19.43 4.23
CA TYR A 150 -9.82 -19.04 5.35
C TYR A 150 -9.05 -20.24 5.91
N THR A 151 -7.72 -20.12 5.91
CA THR A 151 -6.83 -21.02 6.65
C THR A 151 -5.80 -20.19 7.42
N ASP A 152 -5.33 -20.72 8.54
CA ASP A 152 -4.37 -20.06 9.41
C ASP A 152 -3.19 -20.98 9.78
N ILE A 153 -2.22 -20.43 10.48
CA ILE A 153 -1.14 -21.17 11.13
C ILE A 153 -0.78 -20.50 12.45
N GLN A 154 -0.49 -21.34 13.46
CA GLN A 154 0.06 -20.89 14.72
C GLN A 154 1.51 -20.46 14.52
N THR A 155 1.83 -19.25 14.97
CA THR A 155 3.17 -18.68 14.96
C THR A 155 3.48 -18.07 16.33
N SER A 156 4.71 -17.63 16.55
CA SER A 156 5.11 -16.98 17.79
C SER A 156 5.78 -15.62 17.54
N TYR A 157 5.49 -14.69 18.46
CA TYR A 157 6.14 -13.39 18.55
C TYR A 157 6.33 -13.05 20.03
N ASN A 158 7.54 -12.68 20.45
CA ASN A 158 7.87 -12.36 21.85
C ASN A 158 7.40 -13.39 22.90
N SER A 159 7.36 -14.69 22.53
CA SER A 159 6.81 -15.81 23.31
C SER A 159 5.29 -15.89 23.42
N GLU A 160 4.55 -14.96 22.82
CA GLU A 160 3.09 -15.05 22.67
C GLU A 160 2.72 -15.93 21.45
N THR A 161 1.62 -16.67 21.57
CA THR A 161 1.01 -17.40 20.44
C THR A 161 0.11 -16.45 19.66
N ILE A 162 0.34 -16.37 18.35
CA ILE A 162 -0.53 -15.62 17.43
C ILE A 162 -0.90 -16.50 16.22
N TRP A 163 -2.14 -16.38 15.75
CA TRP A 163 -2.63 -17.10 14.58
C TRP A 163 -2.63 -16.17 13.36
N LEU A 164 -1.80 -16.48 12.37
CA LEU A 164 -1.69 -15.66 11.16
C LEU A 164 -2.39 -16.35 9.99
N PRO A 165 -3.16 -15.60 9.17
CA PRO A 165 -3.86 -16.17 8.04
C PRO A 165 -2.86 -16.60 6.95
N LYS A 166 -3.11 -17.76 6.34
CA LYS A 166 -2.38 -18.27 5.19
C LYS A 166 -3.10 -18.05 3.87
N THR A 167 -4.42 -18.15 3.91
CA THR A 167 -5.32 -17.89 2.79
C THR A 167 -6.61 -17.28 3.30
N PHE A 168 -7.24 -16.45 2.48
CA PHE A 168 -8.67 -16.13 2.56
C PHE A 168 -9.13 -15.45 1.28
N ASP A 169 -10.44 -15.47 1.06
CA ASP A 169 -11.12 -14.59 0.12
C ASP A 169 -12.19 -13.84 0.90
N ILE A 170 -12.09 -12.50 0.96
CA ILE A 170 -13.13 -11.63 1.50
C ILE A 170 -13.74 -10.80 0.37
N THR A 171 -15.05 -10.65 0.36
CA THR A 171 -15.78 -9.86 -0.65
C THR A 171 -16.92 -9.12 0.02
N LEU A 172 -16.98 -7.81 -0.18
CA LEU A 172 -18.05 -6.93 0.24
C LEU A 172 -18.83 -6.45 -0.99
N LYS A 173 -20.14 -6.69 -0.98
CA LYS A 173 -21.06 -6.16 -1.98
C LYS A 173 -22.04 -5.18 -1.35
N ARG A 174 -22.43 -4.17 -2.12
CA ARG A 174 -23.60 -3.32 -1.84
C ARG A 174 -24.56 -3.37 -3.03
N SER A 175 -25.84 -3.59 -2.75
CA SER A 175 -26.90 -3.74 -3.76
C SER A 175 -26.59 -4.77 -4.84
N GLY A 176 -25.83 -5.82 -4.50
CA GLY A 176 -25.38 -6.87 -5.42
C GLY A 176 -24.06 -6.62 -6.16
N ASN A 177 -23.57 -5.37 -6.19
CA ASN A 177 -22.30 -5.00 -6.83
C ASN A 177 -21.14 -5.18 -5.85
N THR A 178 -20.03 -5.80 -6.29
CA THR A 178 -18.79 -5.85 -5.50
C THR A 178 -18.18 -4.46 -5.40
N VAL A 179 -18.14 -3.90 -4.19
CA VAL A 179 -17.45 -2.62 -3.92
C VAL A 179 -16.03 -2.87 -3.44
N PHE A 180 -15.79 -3.96 -2.72
CA PHE A 180 -14.46 -4.35 -2.25
C PHE A 180 -14.28 -5.87 -2.26
N SER A 181 -13.07 -6.33 -2.54
CA SER A 181 -12.64 -7.68 -2.20
C SER A 181 -11.15 -7.72 -1.87
N MET A 182 -10.72 -8.76 -1.15
CA MET A 182 -9.32 -9.05 -0.92
C MET A 182 -9.10 -10.57 -0.95
N ASN A 183 -8.14 -11.02 -1.74
CA ASN A 183 -7.61 -12.39 -1.71
C ASN A 183 -6.25 -12.35 -1.01
N LEU A 184 -6.06 -13.25 -0.04
CA LEU A 184 -4.76 -13.62 0.48
C LEU A 184 -4.42 -15.03 -0.02
N SER A 185 -3.26 -15.20 -0.64
CA SER A 185 -2.79 -16.49 -1.15
C SER A 185 -1.27 -16.62 -1.07
N ASN A 186 -0.76 -17.83 -1.30
CA ASN A 186 0.67 -18.13 -1.34
C ASN A 186 1.45 -17.71 -0.07
N VAL A 187 0.81 -17.68 1.11
CA VAL A 187 1.49 -17.31 2.35
C VAL A 187 2.20 -18.51 2.96
N THR A 188 3.50 -18.36 3.18
CA THR A 188 4.33 -19.33 3.88
C THR A 188 5.14 -18.62 4.96
N PHE A 189 5.26 -19.23 6.14
CA PHE A 189 5.95 -18.65 7.30
C PHE A 189 7.16 -19.50 7.69
N ASP A 190 8.19 -18.84 8.21
CA ASP A 190 9.35 -19.51 8.79
C ASP A 190 9.37 -19.46 10.32
N ASN A 191 8.72 -20.45 10.93
CA ASN A 191 8.66 -20.61 12.38
C ASN A 191 9.99 -21.09 13.00
N SER A 192 11.08 -21.25 12.22
CA SER A 192 12.41 -21.60 12.75
C SER A 192 13.25 -20.38 13.14
N THR A 193 12.79 -19.17 12.81
CA THR A 193 13.50 -17.90 13.06
C THR A 193 12.93 -17.17 14.29
N ASN A 194 13.68 -16.23 14.85
CA ASN A 194 13.30 -15.48 16.05
C ASN A 194 12.12 -14.49 15.86
N PHE A 195 11.65 -14.34 14.64
CA PHE A 195 10.47 -13.57 14.27
C PHE A 195 9.78 -14.27 13.10
N SER A 196 8.49 -14.56 13.23
CA SER A 196 7.71 -15.33 12.23
C SER A 196 7.38 -14.50 10.98
N MET A 197 8.40 -14.07 10.23
CA MET A 197 8.24 -13.34 8.98
C MET A 197 7.71 -14.27 7.88
N PRO A 198 6.78 -13.81 7.02
CA PRO A 198 6.42 -14.58 5.83
C PRO A 198 7.62 -14.71 4.89
N ILE A 199 7.84 -15.92 4.37
CA ILE A 199 8.75 -16.19 3.25
C ILE A 199 8.12 -15.68 1.95
N SER A 200 6.81 -15.84 1.81
CA SER A 200 6.03 -15.34 0.68
C SER A 200 4.67 -14.87 1.15
N ALA A 201 4.07 -13.91 0.43
CA ALA A 201 2.65 -13.58 0.52
C ALA A 201 2.19 -12.91 -0.76
N ASN A 202 1.02 -13.29 -1.28
CA ASN A 202 0.33 -12.60 -2.36
C ASN A 202 -0.97 -12.02 -1.81
N VAL A 203 -1.18 -10.72 -1.96
CA VAL A 203 -2.43 -10.04 -1.61
C VAL A 203 -2.97 -9.35 -2.85
N GLN A 204 -4.16 -9.72 -3.29
CA GLN A 204 -4.91 -8.94 -4.28
C GLN A 204 -6.00 -8.17 -3.53
N ILE A 205 -6.15 -6.89 -3.81
CA ILE A 205 -7.20 -6.03 -3.26
C ILE A 205 -7.94 -5.40 -4.43
N TYR A 206 -9.26 -5.51 -4.47
CA TYR A 206 -10.11 -4.73 -5.33
C TYR A 206 -10.90 -3.74 -4.48
N SER A 207 -10.86 -2.46 -4.84
CA SER A 207 -11.59 -1.37 -4.21
C SER A 207 -12.13 -0.52 -5.35
N ALA A 208 -13.38 -0.78 -5.74
CA ALA A 208 -13.93 -0.39 -7.04
C ALA A 208 -13.71 1.11 -7.35
N PRO A 209 -13.05 1.48 -8.47
CA PRO A 209 -12.66 0.63 -9.62
C PRO A 209 -11.20 0.12 -9.61
N LEU A 210 -10.42 0.38 -8.56
CA LEU A 210 -9.00 0.03 -8.47
C LEU A 210 -8.76 -1.45 -8.15
N THR A 211 -7.84 -2.09 -8.86
CA THR A 211 -7.23 -3.37 -8.47
C THR A 211 -5.78 -3.15 -8.06
N GLN A 212 -5.38 -3.73 -6.94
CA GLN A 212 -4.03 -3.69 -6.37
C GLN A 212 -3.53 -5.12 -6.18
N ASN A 213 -2.25 -5.37 -6.45
CA ASN A 213 -1.60 -6.65 -6.23
C ASN A 213 -0.27 -6.42 -5.50
N ILE A 214 -0.14 -6.98 -4.30
CA ILE A 214 1.06 -6.97 -3.47
C ILE A 214 1.64 -8.38 -3.48
N VAL A 215 2.92 -8.49 -3.80
CA VAL A 215 3.70 -9.72 -3.72
C VAL A 215 4.92 -9.46 -2.85
N TRP A 216 4.99 -10.19 -1.74
CA TRP A 216 6.14 -10.24 -0.86
C TRP A 216 6.91 -11.54 -1.07
N GLN A 217 8.23 -11.46 -1.13
CA GLN A 217 9.12 -12.62 -1.22
C GLN A 217 10.43 -12.38 -0.47
N ARG A 218 10.75 -13.27 0.48
CA ARG A 218 12.08 -13.44 1.06
C ARG A 218 12.88 -14.40 0.16
N VAL A 219 13.76 -13.84 -0.67
CA VAL A 219 14.53 -14.55 -1.69
C VAL A 219 15.68 -15.36 -1.07
N THR A 220 16.34 -14.79 -0.07
CA THR A 220 17.32 -15.47 0.80
C THR A 220 17.04 -15.08 2.26
N SER A 221 17.83 -15.56 3.23
CA SER A 221 17.72 -15.10 4.62
C SER A 221 18.13 -13.63 4.83
N LYS A 222 18.58 -12.92 3.79
CA LYS A 222 18.96 -11.50 3.84
C LYS A 222 18.34 -10.66 2.71
N ASP A 223 17.96 -11.29 1.61
CA ASP A 223 17.44 -10.61 0.41
C ASP A 223 15.93 -10.73 0.33
N PHE A 224 15.28 -9.58 0.17
CA PHE A 224 13.83 -9.42 0.14
C PHE A 224 13.42 -8.70 -1.12
N LYS A 225 12.26 -9.08 -1.65
CA LYS A 225 11.60 -8.44 -2.78
C LYS A 225 10.16 -8.14 -2.42
N PHE A 226 9.76 -6.90 -2.69
CA PHE A 226 8.38 -6.43 -2.64
C PHE A 226 8.01 -5.96 -4.05
N THR A 227 6.88 -6.43 -4.55
CA THR A 227 6.26 -5.92 -5.78
C THR A 227 4.85 -5.46 -5.45
N TYR A 228 4.52 -4.21 -5.80
CA TYR A 228 3.17 -3.67 -5.82
C TYR A 228 2.81 -3.32 -7.26
N ASN A 229 1.59 -3.65 -7.67
CA ASN A 229 1.00 -3.21 -8.93
C ASN A 229 -0.40 -2.66 -8.64
N ALA A 230 -0.75 -1.54 -9.27
CA ALA A 230 -2.10 -0.99 -9.22
C ALA A 230 -2.60 -0.60 -10.61
N SER A 231 -3.87 -0.92 -10.88
CA SER A 231 -4.52 -0.63 -12.16
C SER A 231 -5.99 -0.28 -11.96
N THR A 232 -6.48 0.64 -12.80
CA THR A 232 -7.90 0.92 -12.99
C THR A 232 -8.29 0.53 -14.42
N PRO A 233 -9.58 0.26 -14.72
CA PRO A 233 -10.04 0.03 -16.10
C PRO A 233 -9.76 1.20 -17.04
N GLN A 234 -9.63 2.41 -16.49
CA GLN A 234 -9.33 3.66 -17.18
C GLN A 234 -8.29 4.42 -16.32
N GLY A 235 -7.03 4.40 -16.75
CA GLY A 235 -5.93 5.03 -16.02
C GLY A 235 -4.57 4.43 -16.35
N ALA A 236 -3.51 5.05 -15.83
CA ALA A 236 -2.16 4.52 -15.90
C ALA A 236 -1.93 3.46 -14.82
N ASN A 237 -1.26 2.37 -15.20
CA ASN A 237 -0.79 1.37 -14.24
C ASN A 237 0.34 1.97 -13.39
N SER A 238 0.29 1.73 -12.08
CA SER A 238 1.43 1.91 -11.18
C SER A 238 2.12 0.58 -10.95
N GLU A 239 3.45 0.59 -10.90
CA GLU A 239 4.26 -0.52 -10.40
C GLU A 239 5.29 0.01 -9.41
N ILE A 240 5.52 -0.72 -8.32
CA ILE A 240 6.68 -0.54 -7.45
C ILE A 240 7.36 -1.89 -7.28
N ILE A 241 8.65 -1.99 -7.58
CA ILE A 241 9.48 -3.15 -7.27
C ILE A 241 10.60 -2.68 -6.34
N ALA A 242 10.51 -3.01 -5.06
CA ALA A 242 11.57 -2.77 -4.09
C ALA A 242 12.34 -4.07 -3.81
N GLN A 243 13.66 -3.96 -3.69
CA GLN A 243 14.54 -5.03 -3.22
C GLN A 243 15.40 -4.50 -2.08
N VAL A 244 15.51 -5.30 -1.02
CA VAL A 244 16.23 -4.94 0.21
C VAL A 244 17.16 -6.09 0.59
N THR A 245 18.43 -5.79 0.81
CA THR A 245 19.40 -6.73 1.36
C THR A 245 19.81 -6.27 2.76
N LEU A 246 19.65 -7.13 3.75
CA LEU A 246 20.12 -6.93 5.13
C LEU A 246 21.57 -7.40 5.31
N LYS A 247 22.24 -6.91 6.35
CA LYS A 247 23.56 -7.41 6.77
C LYS A 247 23.46 -8.76 7.50
N HIS A 248 22.38 -9.01 8.21
CA HIS A 248 22.11 -10.25 8.96
C HIS A 248 20.68 -10.78 8.74
N SER A 249 20.45 -12.02 9.16
CA SER A 249 19.14 -12.68 9.18
C SER A 249 18.50 -12.73 10.58
N ASP A 250 19.06 -11.98 11.52
CA ASP A 250 18.51 -11.78 12.85
C ASP A 250 17.43 -10.70 12.76
N TYR A 251 16.18 -11.11 12.52
CA TYR A 251 15.09 -10.17 12.19
C TYR A 251 14.52 -9.47 13.43
N ALA A 252 14.56 -10.11 14.61
CA ALA A 252 14.07 -9.50 15.84
C ALA A 252 14.94 -8.32 16.31
N ASN A 253 16.20 -8.23 15.84
CA ASN A 253 17.14 -7.17 16.19
C ASN A 253 17.34 -6.10 15.09
N ILE A 254 16.53 -6.09 14.03
CA ILE A 254 16.50 -4.98 13.07
C ILE A 254 15.94 -3.74 13.78
N SER A 255 16.79 -2.72 13.96
CA SER A 255 16.52 -1.58 14.82
C SER A 255 16.90 -0.23 14.19
N SER A 256 17.74 -0.23 13.15
CA SER A 256 18.29 1.00 12.56
C SER A 256 18.64 0.85 11.07
N LYS A 257 19.05 1.97 10.46
CA LYS A 257 19.63 1.98 9.10
C LYS A 257 20.92 1.15 8.99
N ASP A 258 21.64 0.90 10.08
CA ASP A 258 22.90 0.16 10.07
C ASP A 258 22.73 -1.33 9.77
N ASP A 259 21.53 -1.88 9.95
CA ASP A 259 21.22 -3.30 9.70
C ASP A 259 21.03 -3.62 8.20
N PHE A 260 20.91 -2.57 7.38
CA PHE A 260 20.66 -2.64 5.94
C PHE A 260 21.96 -2.53 5.14
N LYS A 261 22.06 -3.34 4.09
CA LYS A 261 23.20 -3.34 3.16
C LYS A 261 22.91 -2.50 1.92
N THR A 262 21.87 -2.87 1.18
CA THR A 262 21.45 -2.21 -0.06
C THR A 262 19.94 -2.14 -0.15
N ILE A 263 19.46 -1.06 -0.75
CA ILE A 263 18.05 -0.90 -1.14
C ILE A 263 18.05 -0.53 -2.62
N SER A 264 17.20 -1.16 -3.42
CA SER A 264 16.85 -0.69 -4.76
C SER A 264 15.34 -0.63 -4.94
N ALA A 265 14.87 0.28 -5.77
CA ALA A 265 13.46 0.50 -6.02
C ALA A 265 13.24 0.90 -7.48
N GLN A 266 12.32 0.25 -8.18
CA GLN A 266 11.75 0.74 -9.42
C GLN A 266 10.34 1.25 -9.10
N ILE A 267 10.01 2.47 -9.52
CA ILE A 267 8.67 3.05 -9.44
C ILE A 267 8.28 3.40 -10.88
N THR A 268 7.17 2.86 -11.36
CA THR A 268 6.62 3.13 -12.69
C THR A 268 5.22 3.71 -12.54
N GLU A 269 4.90 4.77 -13.28
CA GLU A 269 3.56 5.32 -13.42
C GLU A 269 3.30 5.56 -14.91
N GLY A 270 2.52 4.68 -15.52
CA GLY A 270 2.31 4.65 -16.97
C GLY A 270 3.63 4.54 -17.73
N ASN A 271 4.03 5.63 -18.39
CA ASN A 271 5.24 5.70 -19.21
C ASN A 271 6.47 6.25 -18.47
N LEU A 272 6.28 6.85 -17.29
CA LEU A 272 7.37 7.38 -16.47
C LEU A 272 7.91 6.27 -15.55
N LYS A 273 9.23 6.17 -15.42
CA LYS A 273 9.88 5.23 -14.51
C LYS A 273 11.05 5.89 -13.79
N ILE A 274 11.14 5.69 -12.49
CA ILE A 274 12.32 5.99 -11.66
C ILE A 274 12.92 4.65 -11.24
N ALA A 275 14.19 4.41 -11.51
CA ALA A 275 14.91 3.22 -11.03
C ALA A 275 16.06 3.65 -10.11
N ALA A 276 15.97 3.36 -8.81
CA ALA A 276 16.87 3.79 -7.75
C ALA A 276 17.65 2.64 -7.10
N THR A 277 18.85 2.93 -6.58
CA THR A 277 19.69 2.01 -5.80
C THR A 277 20.55 2.81 -4.81
N MET A 278 20.71 2.28 -3.60
CA MET A 278 21.49 2.89 -2.51
C MET A 278 22.34 1.83 -1.81
N ASN A 279 23.62 2.16 -1.60
CA ASN A 279 24.54 1.44 -0.73
C ASN A 279 24.38 1.97 0.71
N VAL A 280 23.39 1.42 1.42
CA VAL A 280 23.08 1.81 2.80
C VAL A 280 24.25 1.46 3.73
N GLU A 281 24.97 0.36 3.49
CA GLU A 281 26.13 -0.05 4.29
C GLU A 281 27.23 1.02 4.36
N ALA A 282 27.46 1.75 3.28
CA ALA A 282 28.45 2.84 3.24
C ALA A 282 27.93 4.18 3.79
N LEU A 283 26.61 4.43 3.73
CA LEU A 283 26.00 5.69 4.17
C LEU A 283 25.54 5.68 5.62
N ALA A 284 25.12 4.53 6.14
CA ALA A 284 24.55 4.41 7.48
C ALA A 284 25.51 4.88 8.60
N PRO A 285 26.82 4.56 8.58
CA PRO A 285 27.77 5.05 9.60
C PRO A 285 28.05 6.56 9.55
N ILE A 286 27.57 7.28 8.54
CA ILE A 286 27.80 8.72 8.39
C ILE A 286 26.60 9.47 8.98
N THR A 287 26.87 10.34 9.97
CA THR A 287 25.84 11.17 10.62
C THR A 287 25.31 12.22 9.65
N ASP A 288 26.20 13.07 9.14
CA ASP A 288 25.90 14.17 8.23
C ASP A 288 26.71 14.00 6.93
N PRO A 289 26.27 13.13 6.01
CA PRO A 289 27.00 12.86 4.78
C PRO A 289 26.94 14.08 3.84
N THR A 290 28.09 14.47 3.29
CA THR A 290 28.18 15.52 2.27
C THR A 290 27.45 15.11 0.99
N ASP A 291 26.98 16.09 0.20
CA ASP A 291 26.39 15.87 -1.12
C ASP A 291 27.20 14.86 -1.94
N ALA A 292 28.54 14.95 -1.96
CA ALA A 292 29.39 14.01 -2.69
C ALA A 292 29.37 12.57 -2.12
N GLN A 293 29.38 12.39 -0.79
CA GLN A 293 29.32 11.05 -0.17
C GLN A 293 27.95 10.40 -0.36
N VAL A 294 26.90 11.18 -0.11
CA VAL A 294 25.50 10.89 -0.39
C VAL A 294 25.38 10.37 -1.82
N ASN A 295 25.82 11.20 -2.75
CA ASN A 295 25.69 10.94 -4.17
C ASN A 295 26.50 9.69 -4.53
N ASN A 296 27.80 9.60 -4.24
CA ASN A 296 28.66 8.48 -4.65
C ASN A 296 28.23 7.08 -4.17
N ASN A 297 27.32 6.98 -3.20
CA ASN A 297 26.77 5.72 -2.68
C ASN A 297 25.32 5.48 -3.09
N SER A 298 24.81 6.23 -4.06
CA SER A 298 23.43 6.13 -4.53
C SER A 298 23.31 6.49 -6.01
N LYS A 299 22.29 5.97 -6.68
CA LYS A 299 22.01 6.24 -8.09
C LYS A 299 20.51 6.12 -8.29
N ALA A 300 19.90 6.97 -9.11
CA ALA A 300 18.61 6.65 -9.71
C ALA A 300 18.47 7.22 -11.13
N GLU A 301 17.63 6.62 -11.96
CA GLU A 301 17.53 7.03 -13.36
C GLU A 301 16.07 7.29 -13.70
N LEU A 302 15.82 8.45 -14.30
CA LEU A 302 14.51 8.87 -14.75
C LEU A 302 14.35 8.49 -16.22
N PHE A 303 13.30 7.74 -16.53
CA PHE A 303 13.00 7.28 -17.88
C PHE A 303 11.57 7.68 -18.27
N TYR A 304 11.37 7.94 -19.56
CA TYR A 304 10.05 8.08 -20.16
C TYR A 304 9.99 7.25 -21.45
N ASN A 305 8.94 6.44 -21.62
CA ASN A 305 8.82 5.46 -22.71
C ASN A 305 10.03 4.51 -22.83
N GLY A 306 10.74 4.26 -21.73
CA GLY A 306 11.95 3.43 -21.69
C GLY A 306 13.26 4.14 -22.07
N GLN A 307 13.21 5.33 -22.67
CA GLN A 307 14.38 6.19 -22.88
C GLN A 307 14.76 6.87 -21.57
N LYS A 308 16.07 6.94 -21.25
CA LYS A 308 16.55 7.73 -20.10
C LYS A 308 16.45 9.22 -20.45
N ILE A 309 15.74 9.99 -19.63
CA ILE A 309 15.54 11.44 -19.80
C ILE A 309 16.34 12.28 -18.79
N GLY A 310 16.84 11.65 -17.73
CA GLY A 310 17.75 12.31 -16.79
C GLY A 310 18.26 11.38 -15.69
N ASP A 311 19.26 11.88 -14.97
CA ASP A 311 19.55 11.45 -13.60
C ASP A 311 18.82 12.41 -12.64
N ILE A 312 18.65 12.04 -11.38
CA ILE A 312 18.32 13.00 -10.30
C ILE A 312 19.62 13.18 -9.52
N ILE A 313 19.77 14.18 -8.66
CA ILE A 313 20.91 14.28 -7.73
C ILE A 313 20.43 14.90 -6.43
N TYR A 314 21.11 14.58 -5.33
CA TYR A 314 20.92 15.30 -4.08
C TYR A 314 21.87 16.50 -4.02
N LYS A 315 21.35 17.62 -3.50
CA LYS A 315 22.11 18.84 -3.21
C LYS A 315 21.63 19.46 -1.90
N THR A 316 22.56 20.00 -1.11
CA THR A 316 22.20 20.80 0.06
C THR A 316 22.02 22.27 -0.36
N VAL A 317 20.78 22.75 -0.35
CA VAL A 317 20.39 24.12 -0.68
C VAL A 317 19.85 24.80 0.57
N ASN A 318 20.41 25.95 0.96
CA ASN A 318 20.02 26.70 2.17
C ASN A 318 19.97 25.84 3.46
N GLY A 319 20.86 24.84 3.57
CA GLY A 319 20.91 23.91 4.70
C GLY A 319 19.83 22.80 4.68
N LYS A 320 19.10 22.64 3.58
CA LYS A 320 18.12 21.56 3.36
C LYS A 320 18.59 20.64 2.24
N GLY A 321 18.34 19.36 2.39
CA GLY A 321 18.48 18.40 1.31
C GLY A 321 17.38 18.58 0.27
N GLU A 322 17.77 18.90 -0.96
CA GLU A 322 16.88 19.05 -2.12
C GLU A 322 17.32 18.09 -3.24
N PHE A 323 16.41 17.86 -4.19
CA PHE A 323 16.58 16.93 -5.29
C PHE A 323 16.45 17.63 -6.63
N PHE A 324 17.33 17.30 -7.58
CA PHE A 324 17.35 17.93 -8.89
C PHE A 324 17.39 16.91 -10.00
N VAL A 325 16.47 16.97 -10.97
CA VAL A 325 16.66 16.26 -12.25
C VAL A 325 17.78 16.95 -13.00
N VAL A 326 18.75 16.18 -13.51
CA VAL A 326 19.81 16.59 -14.42
C VAL A 326 19.48 15.97 -15.78
N TYR A 327 19.12 16.81 -16.75
CA TYR A 327 18.73 16.37 -18.08
C TYR A 327 19.96 16.15 -18.98
N PHE A 328 19.76 15.52 -20.14
CA PHE A 328 20.83 15.19 -21.10
C PHE A 328 21.62 16.41 -21.62
N ASP A 329 21.02 17.61 -21.62
CA ASP A 329 21.66 18.87 -22.01
C ASP A 329 22.45 19.54 -20.85
N GLY A 330 22.49 18.91 -19.68
CA GLY A 330 23.13 19.42 -18.46
C GLY A 330 22.32 20.46 -17.69
N THR A 331 21.11 20.81 -18.15
CA THR A 331 20.20 21.66 -17.36
C THR A 331 19.70 20.91 -16.12
N MET A 332 19.33 21.68 -15.10
CA MET A 332 18.89 21.14 -13.81
C MET A 332 17.58 21.77 -13.35
N GLU A 333 16.78 21.01 -12.62
CA GLU A 333 15.49 21.45 -12.09
C GLU A 333 15.15 20.74 -10.79
N ASN A 334 14.75 21.47 -9.74
CA ASN A 334 14.35 20.85 -8.47
C ASN A 334 13.07 20.01 -8.71
N THR A 335 13.05 18.76 -8.23
CA THR A 335 11.89 17.85 -8.35
C THR A 335 10.61 18.38 -7.71
N ASP A 336 10.71 19.31 -6.75
CA ASP A 336 9.59 19.98 -6.09
C ASP A 336 8.65 20.71 -7.08
N VAL A 337 9.11 21.06 -8.29
CA VAL A 337 8.22 21.61 -9.34
C VAL A 337 7.18 20.59 -9.85
N TYR A 338 7.39 19.30 -9.54
CA TYR A 338 6.51 18.19 -9.89
C TYR A 338 5.73 17.65 -8.69
N VAL A 339 6.35 17.58 -7.50
CA VAL A 339 5.80 16.88 -6.32
C VAL A 339 5.71 17.75 -5.06
N GLY A 340 6.10 19.02 -5.11
CA GLY A 340 6.10 19.92 -3.95
C GLY A 340 4.70 20.22 -3.39
N ASP A 341 3.64 20.00 -4.17
CA ASP A 341 2.24 20.12 -3.74
C ASP A 341 1.62 18.79 -3.26
N PHE A 342 2.36 17.67 -3.27
CA PHE A 342 1.82 16.32 -3.04
C PHE A 342 1.08 16.17 -1.69
N GLU A 343 1.63 16.60 -0.56
CA GLU A 343 0.94 16.50 0.74
C GLU A 343 -0.40 17.24 0.72
N GLN A 344 -0.48 18.38 0.01
CA GLN A 344 -1.72 19.14 -0.11
C GLN A 344 -2.69 18.48 -1.09
N LYS A 345 -2.23 18.04 -2.26
CA LYS A 345 -3.04 17.33 -3.26
C LYS A 345 -3.70 16.08 -2.69
N ILE A 346 -2.96 15.27 -1.94
CA ILE A 346 -3.52 14.06 -1.29
C ILE A 346 -4.60 14.44 -0.26
N LYS A 347 -4.40 15.50 0.53
CA LYS A 347 -5.43 15.99 1.46
C LYS A 347 -6.65 16.55 0.75
N ASP A 348 -6.45 17.33 -0.31
CA ASP A 348 -7.55 17.95 -1.06
C ASP A 348 -8.45 16.86 -1.69
N ILE A 349 -7.84 15.78 -2.21
CA ILE A 349 -8.57 14.65 -2.81
C ILE A 349 -9.34 13.87 -1.73
N PHE A 350 -8.70 13.52 -0.62
CA PHE A 350 -9.31 12.71 0.45
C PHE A 350 -9.85 13.54 1.62
N ALA A 351 -10.16 14.83 1.40
CA ALA A 351 -10.60 15.75 2.46
C ALA A 351 -11.81 15.21 3.22
N ASN A 352 -12.70 14.53 2.49
CA ASN A 352 -13.92 13.89 2.98
C ASN A 352 -13.72 12.83 4.08
N TYR A 353 -12.47 12.40 4.36
CA TYR A 353 -12.11 11.36 5.33
C TYR A 353 -11.07 11.84 6.38
N LEU A 354 -10.60 13.08 6.26
CA LEU A 354 -9.40 13.58 6.97
C LEU A 354 -9.66 14.77 7.89
N ASP A 355 -10.77 15.47 7.69
CA ASP A 355 -11.30 16.51 8.57
C ASP A 355 -12.26 15.90 9.63
#